data_AF-A0A2Z5U735-F1
#
_entry.id   AF-A0A2Z5U735-F1
#
_cell.length_a   1.000
_cell.length_b   1.000
_cell.length_c   1.000
_cell.angle_alpha   90.00
_cell.angle_beta   90.00
_cell.angle_gamma   90.00
#
_symmetry.space_group_name_H-M   'P 1'
#
loop_
_entity.id
_entity.type
_entity.pdbx_description
1 polymer ?
#
loop_
_entity_poly.entity_id
_entity_poly.type
_entity_poly.pdbx_seq_one_letter_code
_entity_poly.pdbx_strand_id
1 'polypeptide(L)'
;FRETSFLYALTAAGVAHAIARACAQGRLLSCGCDQLGYRASHDPRGRGRNKWEWSGCSHNLAYGIDFSKKFLDVRDQVDDLQSKINVHNNNAGRL
;
A
#
# COMPACT_ATOMS: atom_id res chain seq x y z
N PHE A 1 -14.26 -19.27 6.42
CA PHE A 1 -13.63 -19.75 7.67
C PHE A 1 -12.74 -18.65 8.25
N ARG A 2 -12.38 -18.72 9.53
CA ARG A 2 -11.57 -17.67 10.19
C ARG A 2 -10.11 -17.71 9.73
N GLU A 3 -9.63 -18.90 9.42
CA GLU A 3 -8.30 -19.18 8.90
C GLU A 3 -8.18 -18.61 7.49
N THR A 4 -9.21 -18.79 6.65
CA THR A 4 -9.23 -18.22 5.31
C THR A 4 -9.25 -16.69 5.36
N SER A 5 -10.04 -16.06 6.23
CA SER A 5 -10.04 -14.59 6.32
C SER A 5 -8.68 -14.03 6.70
N PHE A 6 -7.98 -14.69 7.63
CA PHE A 6 -6.61 -14.33 7.98
C PHE A 6 -5.65 -14.45 6.80
N LEU A 7 -5.74 -15.53 6.01
CA LEU A 7 -4.88 -15.71 4.82
C LEU A 7 -5.12 -14.64 3.75
N TYR A 8 -6.37 -14.28 3.48
CA TYR A 8 -6.70 -13.19 2.54
C TYR A 8 -6.12 -11.86 3.01
N ALA A 9 -6.29 -11.52 4.29
CA ALA A 9 -5.70 -10.31 4.87
C ALA A 9 -4.16 -10.33 4.79
N LEU A 10 -3.51 -11.41 5.25
CA LEU A 10 -2.05 -11.52 5.28
C LEU A 10 -1.44 -11.43 3.87
N THR A 11 -2.06 -12.10 2.89
CA THR A 11 -1.59 -12.06 1.50
C THR A 11 -1.77 -10.67 0.89
N ALA A 12 -2.90 -10.01 1.10
CA ALA A 12 -3.13 -8.65 0.63
C ALA A 12 -2.15 -7.64 1.24
N ALA A 13 -1.86 -7.76 2.54
CA ALA A 13 -0.84 -6.99 3.25
C ALA A 13 0.56 -7.22 2.66
N GLY A 14 0.92 -8.50 2.46
CA GLY A 14 2.22 -8.91 1.92
C GLY A 14 2.47 -8.37 0.52
N VAL A 15 1.47 -8.45 -0.37
CA VAL A 15 1.55 -7.87 -1.72
C VAL A 15 1.74 -6.36 -1.65
N ALA A 16 0.92 -5.66 -0.86
CA ALA A 16 1.01 -4.21 -0.73
C ALA A 16 2.40 -3.77 -0.23
N HIS A 17 2.91 -4.43 0.81
CA HIS A 17 4.23 -4.15 1.38
C HIS A 17 5.37 -4.45 0.42
N ALA A 18 5.35 -5.61 -0.25
CA ALA A 18 6.41 -6.02 -1.17
C ALA A 18 6.53 -5.07 -2.37
N ILE A 19 5.40 -4.65 -2.93
CA ILE A 19 5.36 -3.70 -4.04
C ILE A 19 5.82 -2.31 -3.60
N ALA A 20 5.33 -1.81 -2.47
CA ALA A 20 5.74 -0.51 -1.92
C ALA A 20 7.26 -0.44 -1.67
N ARG A 21 7.84 -1.53 -1.16
CA ARG A 21 9.29 -1.68 -0.98
C ARG A 21 10.04 -1.73 -2.31
N ALA A 22 9.53 -2.48 -3.29
CA ALA A 22 10.15 -2.56 -4.61
C ALA A 22 10.16 -1.20 -5.33
N CYS A 23 9.10 -0.39 -5.16
CA CYS A 23 9.04 0.99 -5.64
C CYS A 23 10.15 1.86 -5.04
N ALA A 24 10.34 1.80 -3.72
CA ALA A 24 11.40 2.57 -3.06
C ALA A 24 12.82 2.11 -3.42
N GLN A 25 12.98 0.84 -3.80
CA GLN A 25 14.25 0.30 -4.29
C GLN A 25 14.51 0.61 -5.77
N GLY A 26 13.59 1.28 -6.47
CA GLY A 26 13.71 1.55 -7.90
C GLY A 26 13.67 0.30 -8.77
N ARG A 27 13.13 -0.82 -8.26
CA ARG A 27 13.05 -2.10 -9.00
C ARG A 27 11.87 -2.14 -9.97
N LEU A 28 10.91 -1.23 -9.82
CA LEU A 28 9.72 -1.11 -10.65
C LEU A 28 9.75 0.23 -11.37
N LEU A 29 9.61 0.22 -12.69
CA LEU A 29 9.58 1.44 -13.50
C LEU A 29 8.28 2.23 -13.36
N SER A 30 7.20 1.58 -12.93
CA SER A 30 5.86 2.16 -12.84
C SER A 30 5.62 3.01 -11.58
N CYS A 31 6.57 3.03 -10.64
CA CYS A 31 6.45 3.73 -9.37
C CYS A 31 7.82 4.19 -8.85
N GLY A 32 7.81 5.06 -7.84
CA GLY A 32 9.01 5.52 -7.13
C GLY A 32 8.75 5.70 -5.65
N CYS A 33 9.57 6.52 -4.98
CA CYS A 33 9.42 6.85 -3.57
C CYS A 33 8.04 7.44 -3.24
N ASP A 34 7.61 7.31 -1.99
CA ASP A 34 6.42 8.01 -1.50
C ASP A 34 6.58 9.54 -1.62
N GLN A 35 5.57 10.17 -2.22
CA GLN A 35 5.56 11.60 -2.48
C GLN A 35 5.10 12.42 -1.27
N LEU A 36 4.39 11.81 -0.32
CA LEU A 36 3.87 12.52 0.87
C LEU A 36 5.00 12.90 1.82
N GLY A 37 5.91 11.97 2.11
CA GLY A 37 7.11 12.25 2.92
C GLY A 37 8.03 13.31 2.29
N TYR A 38 8.15 13.31 0.96
CA TYR A 38 9.01 14.26 0.23
C TYR A 38 8.42 15.69 0.17
N ARG A 39 7.10 15.83 0.04
CA ARG A 39 6.44 17.15 0.02
C ARG A 39 6.42 17.82 1.39
N ALA A 40 6.38 17.04 2.48
CA ALA A 40 6.43 17.56 3.84
C ALA A 40 7.80 18.13 4.23
N SER A 41 8.92 17.62 3.67
CA SER A 41 10.25 18.19 3.88
C SER A 41 10.54 19.43 3.05
N HIS A 42 9.76 19.68 1.99
CA HIS A 42 9.99 20.78 1.04
C HIS A 42 8.86 21.82 1.05
N ASP A 43 8.30 22.16 2.23
CA ASP A 43 7.41 23.33 2.37
C ASP A 43 8.23 24.63 2.20
N PRO A 44 8.03 25.40 1.10
CA PRO A 44 8.77 26.64 0.85
C PRO A 44 8.49 27.73 1.90
N ARG A 45 7.44 27.57 2.71
CA ARG A 45 7.01 28.56 3.71
C ARG A 45 7.71 28.42 5.05
N GLY A 46 8.63 27.45 5.21
CA GLY A 46 9.49 27.34 6.39
C GLY A 46 8.73 27.26 7.72
N ARG A 47 7.47 26.80 7.72
CA ARG A 47 6.62 26.77 8.93
C ARG A 47 6.90 25.59 9.86
N GLY A 48 7.96 24.83 9.62
CA GLY A 48 8.40 23.73 10.48
C GLY A 48 9.79 23.98 11.04
N ARG A 49 9.90 24.62 12.21
CA ARG A 49 11.13 24.69 13.01
C ARG A 49 11.41 23.34 13.70
N ASN A 50 11.31 22.23 12.98
CA ASN A 50 11.54 20.90 13.54
C ASN A 50 13.02 20.56 13.40
N LYS A 51 13.65 20.10 14.48
CA LYS A 51 15.10 19.76 14.56
C LYS A 51 15.49 18.51 13.75
N TRP A 52 14.61 18.01 12.89
CA TRP A 52 14.79 16.80 12.13
C TRP A 52 14.09 16.93 10.78
N GLU A 53 14.68 16.34 9.75
CA GLU A 53 14.22 16.43 8.37
C GLU A 53 13.90 15.03 7.85
N TRP A 54 12.77 14.90 7.15
CA TRP A 54 12.49 13.70 6.35
C TRP A 54 13.45 13.67 5.17
N SER A 55 14.18 12.56 5.02
CA SER A 55 15.12 12.35 3.91
C SER A 55 15.11 10.90 3.45
N GLY A 56 15.73 10.64 2.30
CA GLY A 56 15.77 9.31 1.69
C GLY A 56 14.51 8.97 0.89
N CYS A 57 14.30 7.67 0.67
CA CYS A 57 13.20 7.15 -0.13
C CYS A 57 12.27 6.30 0.72
N SER A 58 11.12 6.86 1.09
CA SER A 58 10.08 6.13 1.81
C SER A 58 9.33 5.17 0.87
N HIS A 59 8.84 4.05 1.43
CA HIS A 59 8.03 3.07 0.71
C HIS A 59 6.72 3.70 0.22
N ASN A 60 6.41 3.51 -1.06
CA ASN A 60 5.18 4.02 -1.67
C ASN A 60 4.01 3.08 -1.37
N LEU A 61 3.52 3.13 -0.13
CA LEU A 61 2.45 2.26 0.33
C LEU A 61 1.14 2.50 -0.41
N ALA A 62 0.83 3.75 -0.77
CA ALA A 62 -0.35 4.08 -1.57
C ALA A 62 -0.38 3.32 -2.90
N TYR A 63 0.76 3.28 -3.61
CA TYR A 63 0.89 2.48 -4.83
C TYR A 63 0.79 0.97 -4.56
N GLY A 64 1.42 0.50 -3.48
CA GLY A 64 1.35 -0.91 -3.08
C GLY A 64 -0.08 -1.38 -2.78
N ILE A 65 -0.87 -0.57 -2.06
CA ILE A 65 -2.27 -0.85 -1.74
C ILE A 65 -3.12 -0.89 -3.01
N ASP A 66 -2.97 0.09 -3.89
CA ASP A 66 -3.70 0.14 -5.17
C ASP A 66 -3.37 -1.07 -6.06
N PHE A 67 -2.09 -1.44 -6.14
CA PHE A 67 -1.66 -2.64 -6.85
C PHE A 67 -2.27 -3.90 -6.23
N SER A 68 -2.21 -4.06 -4.90
CA SER A 68 -2.78 -5.20 -4.18
C SER A 68 -4.28 -5.35 -4.47
N LYS A 69 -5.03 -4.23 -4.46
CA LYS A 69 -6.44 -4.19 -4.84
C LYS A 69 -6.66 -4.66 -6.27
N LYS A 70 -5.96 -4.05 -7.23
CA LYS A 70 -6.09 -4.38 -8.66
C LYS A 70 -5.63 -5.80 -9.01
N PHE A 71 -4.75 -6.40 -8.22
CA PHE A 71 -4.22 -7.74 -8.48
C PHE A 71 -5.06 -8.84 -7.82
N LEU A 72 -5.46 -8.67 -6.56
CA LEU A 72 -6.15 -9.72 -5.80
C LEU A 72 -7.66 -9.70 -5.99
N ASP A 73 -8.29 -8.54 -6.16
CA ASP A 73 -9.75 -8.43 -6.16
C ASP A 73 -10.39 -8.75 -7.53
N VAL A 74 -9.59 -8.97 -8.58
CA VAL A 74 -10.10 -9.30 -9.94
C VAL A 74 -10.95 -10.57 -9.92
N ARG A 75 -10.62 -11.51 -9.04
CA ARG A 75 -11.31 -12.80 -8.93
C ARG A 75 -12.63 -12.72 -8.15
N ASP A 76 -12.79 -11.69 -7.33
CA ASP A 76 -13.92 -11.50 -6.42
C ASP A 76 -14.89 -10.42 -6.95
N GLN A 77 -15.06 -10.33 -8.28
CA GLN A 77 -16.00 -9.40 -8.94
C GLN A 77 -17.43 -9.93 -9.05
N VAL A 78 -17.67 -11.18 -8.63
CA VAL A 78 -19.00 -11.80 -8.64
C VAL A 78 -19.83 -11.25 -7.47
N ASP A 79 -21.11 -10.98 -7.68
CA ASP A 79 -22.01 -10.47 -6.63
C ASP A 79 -22.52 -11.59 -5.70
N ASP A 80 -21.60 -12.33 -5.09
CA ASP A 80 -21.91 -13.35 -4.10
C ASP A 80 -21.33 -12.98 -2.72
N LEU A 81 -21.88 -13.61 -1.68
CA LEU A 81 -21.47 -13.34 -0.30
C LEU A 81 -19.98 -13.68 -0.06
N GLN A 82 -19.46 -14.71 -0.72
CA GLN A 82 -18.07 -15.11 -0.53
C GLN A 82 -17.11 -14.09 -1.15
N SER A 83 -17.39 -13.59 -2.36
CA SER A 83 -16.59 -12.50 -2.96
C SER A 83 -16.58 -11.25 -2.09
N LYS A 84 -17.73 -10.85 -1.53
CA LYS A 84 -17.80 -9.70 -0.61
C LYS A 84 -16.95 -9.91 0.65
N ILE A 85 -16.97 -11.12 1.23
CA ILE A 85 -16.14 -11.47 2.38
C ILE A 85 -14.65 -11.46 2.00
N ASN A 86 -14.28 -12.01 0.84
CA ASN A 86 -12.90 -12.04 0.36
C ASN A 86 -12.35 -10.62 0.14
N VAL A 87 -13.10 -9.75 -0.55
CA VAL A 87 -12.75 -8.33 -0.76
C VAL A 87 -12.62 -7.61 0.59
N HIS A 88 -13.53 -7.86 1.53
CA HIS A 88 -13.45 -7.30 2.88
C HIS A 88 -12.15 -7.72 3.59
N ASN A 89 -11.82 -9.02 3.57
CA ASN A 89 -10.61 -9.55 4.22
C ASN A 89 -9.33 -9.01 3.56
N ASN A 90 -9.28 -8.95 2.22
CA ASN A 90 -8.16 -8.35 1.51
C ASN A 90 -7.99 -6.87 1.91
N ASN A 91 -9.09 -6.12 1.98
CA ASN A 91 -9.08 -4.72 2.42
C ASN A 91 -8.61 -4.58 3.86
N ALA A 92 -9.05 -5.45 4.77
CA ALA A 92 -8.61 -5.43 6.17
C ALA A 92 -7.09 -5.68 6.32
N GLY A 93 -6.47 -6.41 5.40
CA GLY A 93 -5.04 -6.68 5.43
C GLY A 93 -4.17 -5.58 4.83
N ARG A 94 -4.63 -4.92 3.75
CA ARG A 94 -3.81 -3.92 3.04
C ARG A 94 -3.96 -2.49 3.57
N LEU A 95 -4.94 -2.21 4.42
CA LEU A 95 -5.11 -0.92 5.11
C LEU A 95 -4.28 -0.86 6.40
#